data_AF-A0A1S8C8H7-F1
#
_entry.id   AF-A0A1S8C8H7-F1
#
_cell.length_a   1.000
_cell.length_b   1.000
_cell.length_c   1.000
_cell.angle_alpha   90.00
_cell.angle_beta   90.00
_cell.angle_gamma   90.00
#
_symmetry.space_group_name_H-M   'P 1'
#
loop_
_entity.id
_entity.type
_entity.pdbx_description
1 polymer ?
#
loop_
_entity_poly.entity_id
_entity_poly.type
_entity_poly.pdbx_seq_one_letter_code
_entity_poly.pdbx_strand_id
1 'polypeptide(L)'
;AAVAARDALARVGDRLRSARSWSGWDTFLGGGALASSVKHDRLDQAAAAAAEADQQLRLLARELVDVPGAAVDLPALEIGQLTRFVDIWFDNVVTDWQVGNRIDQSLSRVGELQQLVDGVGAELDRRATGLGARLGRLADERAALLR
;
A
#
# COMPACT_ATOMS: atom_id res chain seq x y z
N ALA A 1 3.38 6.79 -8.75
CA ALA A 1 2.56 5.72 -8.13
C ALA A 1 2.45 5.72 -6.59
N ALA A 2 3.42 6.23 -5.80
CA ALA A 2 3.45 6.01 -4.34
C ALA A 2 2.17 6.46 -3.59
N VAL A 3 1.67 7.67 -3.89
CA VAL A 3 0.41 8.18 -3.32
C VAL A 3 -0.77 7.29 -3.69
N ALA A 4 -0.88 6.86 -4.95
CA ALA A 4 -1.97 5.98 -5.39
C ALA A 4 -1.94 4.61 -4.68
N ALA A 5 -0.75 4.04 -4.47
CA ALA A 5 -0.59 2.80 -3.71
C ALA A 5 -1.00 2.96 -2.23
N ARG A 6 -0.59 4.07 -1.60
CA ARG A 6 -0.97 4.41 -0.23
C ARG A 6 -2.48 4.57 -0.07
N ASP A 7 -3.12 5.29 -1.00
CA ASP A 7 -4.57 5.52 -0.98
C ASP A 7 -5.36 4.23 -1.22
N ALA A 8 -4.88 3.36 -2.11
CA ALA A 8 -5.47 2.05 -2.32
C ALA A 8 -5.39 1.19 -1.05
N LEU A 9 -4.25 1.20 -0.35
CA LEU A 9 -4.11 0.50 0.93
C LEU A 9 -5.00 1.08 2.03
N ALA A 10 -5.18 2.40 2.07
CA ALA A 10 -6.13 3.04 2.98
C ALA A 10 -7.55 2.53 2.74
N ARG A 11 -7.98 2.42 1.47
CA ARG A 11 -9.28 1.84 1.10
C ARG A 11 -9.42 0.40 1.60
N VAL A 12 -8.39 -0.44 1.46
CA VAL A 12 -8.41 -1.81 2.00
C VAL A 12 -8.62 -1.79 3.52
N GLY A 13 -7.87 -0.95 4.24
CA GLY A 13 -8.02 -0.78 5.69
C GLY A 13 -9.43 -0.35 6.11
N ASP A 14 -10.07 0.54 5.36
CA ASP A 14 -11.44 0.98 5.63
C ASP A 14 -12.46 -0.14 5.42
N ARG A 15 -12.33 -0.91 4.32
CA ARG A 15 -13.21 -2.05 4.05
C ARG A 15 -13.04 -3.15 5.09
N LEU A 16 -11.80 -3.41 5.51
CA LEU A 16 -11.47 -4.32 6.59
C LEU A 16 -12.12 -3.92 7.91
N ARG A 17 -11.99 -2.65 8.33
CA ARG A 17 -12.62 -2.13 9.54
C ARG A 17 -14.15 -2.23 9.48
N SER A 18 -14.74 -1.92 8.32
CA SER A 18 -16.17 -2.07 8.11
C SER A 18 -16.62 -3.53 8.28
N ALA A 19 -15.91 -4.48 7.67
CA ALA A 19 -16.18 -5.90 7.83
C ALA A 19 -16.04 -6.39 9.29
N ARG A 20 -15.01 -5.92 10.02
CA ARG A 20 -14.82 -6.22 11.46
C ARG A 20 -15.96 -5.69 12.32
N SER A 21 -16.39 -4.44 12.09
CA SER A 21 -17.47 -3.83 12.86
C SER A 21 -18.79 -4.58 12.71
N TRP A 22 -19.04 -5.15 11.53
CA TRP A 22 -20.23 -5.96 11.27
C TRP A 22 -20.13 -7.35 11.88
N SER A 23 -18.95 -7.98 11.89
CA SER A 23 -18.77 -9.29 12.54
C SER A 23 -18.90 -9.25 14.07
N GLY A 24 -18.60 -8.10 14.69
CA GLY A 24 -18.75 -7.89 16.14
C GLY A 24 -20.18 -7.57 16.60
N TRP A 25 -21.07 -7.15 15.69
CA TRP A 25 -22.46 -6.81 16.00
C TRP A 25 -23.39 -8.05 16.00
N ASP A 26 -22.94 -9.16 15.41
CA ASP A 26 -23.80 -10.25 14.95
C ASP A 26 -24.02 -11.38 15.97
N THR A 27 -24.27 -11.03 17.23
CA THR A 27 -24.84 -11.96 18.22
C THR A 27 -26.19 -11.49 18.78
N PHE A 28 -26.65 -10.28 18.43
CA PHE A 28 -27.85 -9.70 19.05
C PHE A 28 -29.11 -9.66 18.18
N LEU A 29 -29.07 -9.98 16.89
CA LEU A 29 -30.26 -9.96 16.01
C LEU A 29 -30.39 -11.22 15.16
N GLY A 30 -30.71 -12.35 15.81
CA GLY A 30 -31.40 -13.49 15.21
C GLY A 30 -30.81 -14.05 13.91
N GLY A 31 -29.99 -15.10 14.03
CA GLY A 31 -29.43 -15.85 12.91
C GLY A 31 -30.45 -16.16 11.81
N GLY A 32 -30.25 -15.53 10.64
CA GLY A 32 -31.07 -15.72 9.45
C GLY A 32 -30.24 -15.41 8.20
N ALA A 33 -30.59 -16.04 7.08
CA ALA A 33 -29.85 -16.02 5.81
C ALA A 33 -29.49 -14.60 5.28
N LEU A 34 -30.19 -13.54 5.72
CA LEU A 34 -29.89 -12.15 5.38
C LEU A 34 -28.57 -11.63 6.00
N ALA A 35 -28.23 -12.04 7.23
CA ALA A 35 -26.98 -11.64 7.88
C ALA A 35 -25.74 -12.20 7.15
N SER A 36 -25.87 -13.40 6.57
CA SER A 36 -24.83 -14.05 5.76
C SER A 36 -24.54 -13.29 4.45
N SER A 37 -25.58 -12.80 3.76
CA SER A 37 -25.43 -12.10 2.46
C SER A 37 -24.71 -10.75 2.59
N VAL A 38 -25.07 -9.93 3.57
CA VAL A 38 -24.43 -8.63 3.83
C VAL A 38 -22.97 -8.80 4.30
N LYS A 39 -22.69 -9.91 4.99
CA LYS A 39 -21.32 -10.28 5.38
C LYS A 39 -20.46 -10.65 4.17
N HIS A 40 -21.01 -11.37 3.20
CA HIS A 40 -20.33 -11.69 1.95
C HIS A 40 -20.01 -10.43 1.14
N ASP A 41 -20.99 -9.55 0.93
CA ASP A 41 -20.80 -8.33 0.12
C ASP A 41 -19.68 -7.43 0.66
N ARG A 42 -19.53 -7.31 1.99
CA ARG A 42 -18.44 -6.50 2.58
C ARG A 42 -17.08 -7.14 2.44
N LEU A 43 -17.01 -8.48 2.50
CA LEU A 43 -15.77 -9.21 2.27
C LEU A 43 -15.37 -9.15 0.79
N ASP A 44 -16.33 -9.27 -0.12
CA ASP A 44 -16.11 -9.12 -1.56
C ASP A 44 -15.62 -7.71 -1.92
N GLN A 45 -16.19 -6.68 -1.30
CA GLN A 45 -15.72 -5.30 -1.46
C GLN A 45 -14.29 -5.11 -0.94
N ALA A 46 -13.92 -5.79 0.15
CA ALA A 46 -12.57 -5.72 0.66
C ALA A 46 -11.58 -6.52 -0.20
N ALA A 47 -12.00 -7.63 -0.78
CA ALA A 47 -11.23 -8.39 -1.77
C ALA A 47 -11.03 -7.58 -3.06
N ALA A 48 -12.04 -6.85 -3.52
CA ALA A 48 -11.91 -5.96 -4.67
C ALA A 48 -10.95 -4.80 -4.39
N ALA A 49 -11.04 -4.16 -3.22
CA ALA A 49 -10.09 -3.12 -2.81
C ALA A 49 -8.66 -3.68 -2.69
N ALA A 50 -8.52 -4.93 -2.23
CA ALA A 50 -7.26 -5.61 -2.10
C ALA A 50 -6.59 -5.85 -3.47
N ALA A 51 -7.36 -6.32 -4.46
CA ALA A 51 -6.89 -6.47 -5.83
C ALA A 51 -6.47 -5.13 -6.47
N GLU A 52 -7.17 -4.04 -6.15
CA GLU A 52 -6.77 -2.70 -6.58
C GLU A 52 -5.43 -2.27 -5.96
N ALA A 53 -5.26 -2.48 -4.65
CA ALA A 53 -4.02 -2.16 -3.96
C ALA A 53 -2.82 -2.97 -4.49
N ASP A 54 -3.02 -4.26 -4.77
CA ASP A 54 -2.04 -5.12 -5.43
C ASP A 54 -1.56 -4.52 -6.75
N GLN A 55 -2.50 -4.11 -7.62
CA GLN A 55 -2.16 -3.47 -8.90
C GLN A 55 -1.32 -2.21 -8.70
N GLN A 56 -1.72 -1.32 -7.79
CA GLN A 56 -0.99 -0.06 -7.54
C GLN A 56 0.40 -0.31 -6.96
N LEU A 57 0.58 -1.33 -6.13
CA LEU A 57 1.87 -1.69 -5.56
C LEU A 57 2.80 -2.31 -6.59
N ARG A 58 2.29 -3.15 -7.49
CA ARG A 58 3.07 -3.67 -8.62
C ARG A 58 3.47 -2.55 -9.59
N LEU A 59 2.60 -1.57 -9.81
CA LEU A 59 2.93 -0.38 -10.60
C LEU A 59 4.03 0.45 -9.93
N LEU A 60 3.90 0.70 -8.61
CA LEU A 60 4.94 1.37 -7.83
C LEU A 60 6.27 0.62 -7.91
N ALA A 61 6.26 -0.69 -7.67
CA ALA A 61 7.47 -1.51 -7.74
C ALA A 61 8.12 -1.43 -9.13
N ARG A 62 7.32 -1.43 -10.20
CA ARG A 62 7.82 -1.28 -11.58
C ARG A 62 8.41 0.10 -11.83
N GLU A 63 7.71 1.17 -11.46
CA GLU A 63 8.20 2.54 -11.62
C GLU A 63 9.53 2.77 -10.87
N LEU A 64 9.70 2.13 -9.71
CA LEU A 64 10.93 2.22 -8.92
C LEU A 64 12.13 1.51 -9.56
N VAL A 65 11.92 0.49 -10.39
CA VAL A 65 13.02 -0.19 -11.11
C VAL A 65 13.70 0.76 -12.10
N ASP A 66 12.92 1.67 -12.70
CA ASP A 66 13.42 2.62 -13.71
C ASP A 66 14.06 3.87 -13.08
N VAL A 67 14.06 4.00 -11.75
CA VAL A 67 14.69 5.14 -11.05
C VAL A 67 16.19 4.86 -10.85
N PRO A 68 17.09 5.62 -11.49
CA PRO A 68 18.54 5.40 -11.36
C PRO A 68 19.00 5.57 -9.90
N GLY A 69 19.75 4.60 -9.39
CA GLY A 69 20.22 4.59 -7.99
C GLY A 69 19.13 4.28 -6.96
N ALA A 70 17.90 3.95 -7.38
CA ALA A 70 16.87 3.47 -6.45
C ALA A 70 17.37 2.25 -5.70
N ALA A 71 17.93 1.24 -6.37
CA ALA A 71 18.44 0.03 -5.72
C ALA A 71 19.61 0.27 -4.71
N VAL A 72 20.26 1.43 -4.76
CA VAL A 72 21.44 1.75 -3.92
C VAL A 72 21.06 2.51 -2.66
N ASP A 73 20.15 3.51 -2.75
CA ASP A 73 19.75 4.30 -1.56
C ASP A 73 18.30 4.07 -1.10
N LEU A 74 17.40 3.52 -1.93
CA LEU A 74 16.26 2.78 -1.43
C LEU A 74 16.81 1.37 -1.19
N PRO A 75 16.67 0.78 0.00
CA PRO A 75 17.14 -0.58 0.20
C PRO A 75 16.52 -1.45 -0.90
N ALA A 76 17.33 -2.07 -1.77
CA ALA A 76 16.82 -3.03 -2.75
C ALA A 76 16.01 -4.15 -2.06
N LEU A 77 16.31 -4.37 -0.77
CA LEU A 77 15.50 -5.15 0.16
C LEU A 77 14.07 -4.58 0.28
N GLU A 78 13.83 -3.29 0.49
CA GLU A 78 12.47 -2.73 0.66
C GLU A 78 11.57 -2.88 -0.56
N ILE A 79 12.08 -2.66 -1.78
CA ILE A 79 11.29 -2.82 -3.02
C ILE A 79 10.98 -4.30 -3.28
N GLY A 80 11.98 -5.17 -3.12
CA GLY A 80 11.79 -6.62 -3.23
C GLY A 80 10.88 -7.19 -2.14
N GLN A 81 10.94 -6.63 -0.93
CA GLN A 81 10.08 -6.98 0.19
C GLN A 81 8.65 -6.46 -0.03
N LEU A 82 8.45 -5.31 -0.67
CA LEU A 82 7.12 -4.82 -1.04
C LEU A 82 6.40 -5.84 -1.95
N THR A 83 7.06 -6.24 -3.04
CA THR A 83 6.48 -7.19 -4.01
C THR A 83 6.27 -8.57 -3.41
N ARG A 84 7.26 -9.08 -2.65
CA ARG A 84 7.15 -10.37 -1.95
C ARG A 84 6.07 -10.34 -0.87
N PHE A 85 5.94 -9.23 -0.14
CA PHE A 85 4.91 -9.07 0.89
C PHE A 85 3.54 -9.06 0.24
N VAL A 86 3.36 -8.32 -0.86
CA VAL A 86 2.12 -8.28 -1.64
C VAL A 86 1.72 -9.70 -2.07
N ASP A 87 2.61 -10.45 -2.73
CA ASP A 87 2.32 -11.81 -3.19
C ASP A 87 2.01 -12.78 -2.04
N ILE A 88 2.82 -12.80 -0.98
CA ILE A 88 2.63 -13.73 0.14
C ILE A 88 1.43 -13.33 1.00
N TRP A 89 1.14 -12.03 1.13
CA TRP A 89 0.07 -11.54 1.98
C TRP A 89 -1.30 -11.63 1.32
N PHE A 90 -1.45 -11.10 0.10
CA PHE A 90 -2.75 -11.07 -0.57
C PHE A 90 -3.23 -12.47 -0.94
N ASP A 91 -2.34 -13.38 -1.36
CA ASP A 91 -2.70 -14.78 -1.64
C ASP A 91 -3.21 -15.49 -0.38
N ASN A 92 -2.58 -15.27 0.77
CA ASN A 92 -3.01 -15.94 2.00
C ASN A 92 -4.22 -15.25 2.66
N VAL A 93 -4.35 -13.92 2.60
CA VAL A 93 -5.44 -13.20 3.27
C VAL A 93 -6.75 -13.25 2.52
N VAL A 94 -6.74 -13.10 1.19
CA VAL A 94 -7.97 -13.20 0.40
C VAL A 94 -8.51 -14.63 0.46
N THR A 95 -7.61 -15.62 0.42
CA THR A 95 -8.01 -17.04 0.44
C THR A 95 -8.40 -17.52 1.85
N ASP A 96 -7.67 -17.14 2.91
CA ASP A 96 -8.01 -17.54 4.30
C ASP A 96 -9.22 -16.78 4.87
N TRP A 97 -9.66 -15.69 4.24
CA TRP A 97 -10.84 -14.96 4.70
C TRP A 97 -12.15 -15.73 4.57
N GLN A 98 -12.19 -16.70 3.65
CA GLN A 98 -13.27 -17.70 3.57
C GLN A 98 -13.29 -18.63 4.79
N VAL A 99 -12.19 -18.75 5.54
CA VAL A 99 -11.98 -19.77 6.60
C VAL A 99 -12.08 -19.20 8.02
N GLY A 100 -12.04 -17.88 8.22
CA GLY A 100 -12.51 -17.23 9.45
C GLY A 100 -11.52 -16.32 10.20
N ASN A 101 -12.10 -15.32 10.87
CA ASN A 101 -11.57 -14.37 11.88
C ASN A 101 -10.17 -13.74 11.74
N ARG A 102 -9.63 -13.55 10.53
CA ARG A 102 -8.31 -12.94 10.30
C ARG A 102 -8.28 -11.44 9.95
N ILE A 103 -9.39 -10.72 10.11
CA ILE A 103 -9.48 -9.29 9.77
C ILE A 103 -8.39 -8.46 10.47
N ASP A 104 -8.02 -8.83 11.70
CA ASP A 104 -7.02 -8.11 12.50
C ASP A 104 -5.60 -8.27 11.97
N GLN A 105 -5.26 -9.48 11.52
CA GLN A 105 -3.98 -9.74 10.88
C GLN A 105 -3.88 -8.99 9.57
N SER A 106 -4.98 -8.94 8.81
CA SER A 106 -5.06 -8.16 7.58
C SER A 106 -4.89 -6.66 7.84
N LEU A 107 -5.52 -6.12 8.89
CA LEU A 107 -5.37 -4.71 9.29
C LEU A 107 -3.93 -4.36 9.70
N SER A 108 -3.27 -5.22 10.49
CA SER A 108 -1.86 -5.02 10.87
C SER A 108 -0.97 -4.92 9.64
N ARG A 109 -1.16 -5.85 8.70
CA ARG A 109 -0.34 -5.96 7.49
C ARG A 109 -0.59 -4.83 6.49
N VAL A 110 -1.82 -4.33 6.36
CA VAL A 110 -2.10 -3.09 5.62
C VAL A 110 -1.33 -1.92 6.23
N GLY A 111 -1.28 -1.82 7.57
CA GLY A 111 -0.52 -0.78 8.26
C GLY A 111 0.99 -0.85 8.00
N GLU A 112 1.58 -2.04 8.08
CA GLU A 112 2.99 -2.29 7.75
C GLU A 112 3.31 -1.84 6.31
N LEU A 113 2.41 -2.15 5.37
CA LEU A 113 2.60 -1.80 3.97
C LEU A 113 2.43 -0.32 3.69
N GLN A 114 1.52 0.36 4.39
CA GLN A 114 1.41 1.81 4.36
C GLN A 114 2.71 2.47 4.82
N GLN A 115 3.33 1.98 5.90
CA GLN A 115 4.62 2.50 6.38
C GLN A 115 5.74 2.31 5.36
N LEU A 116 5.79 1.15 4.68
CA LEU A 116 6.75 0.92 3.60
C LEU A 116 6.56 1.88 2.43
N VAL A 117 5.31 2.06 1.97
CA VAL A 117 5.01 2.98 0.85
C VAL A 117 5.32 4.44 1.23
N ASP A 118 5.00 4.85 2.47
CA ASP A 118 5.33 6.18 2.98
C ASP A 118 6.85 6.40 3.05
N GLY A 119 7.61 5.40 3.49
CA GLY A 119 9.08 5.43 3.51
C GLY A 119 9.70 5.61 2.13
N VAL A 120 9.20 4.83 1.15
CA VAL A 120 9.59 4.97 -0.26
C VAL A 120 9.27 6.37 -0.79
N GLY A 121 8.07 6.88 -0.53
CA GLY A 121 7.66 8.23 -0.95
C GLY A 121 8.58 9.31 -0.38
N ALA A 122 8.88 9.25 0.91
CA ALA A 122 9.73 10.22 1.59
C ALA A 122 11.18 10.22 1.07
N GLU A 123 11.73 9.06 0.69
CA GLU A 123 13.06 8.98 0.07
C GLU A 123 13.07 9.58 -1.34
N LEU A 124 12.05 9.30 -2.16
CA LEU A 124 11.92 9.90 -3.48
C LEU A 124 11.82 11.43 -3.42
N ASP A 125 11.05 11.97 -2.48
CA ASP A 125 10.91 13.42 -2.26
C ASP A 125 12.24 14.06 -1.82
N ARG A 126 13.01 13.38 -0.94
CA ARG A 126 14.35 13.83 -0.54
C ARG A 126 15.29 13.91 -1.73
N ARG A 127 15.27 12.91 -2.62
CA ARG A 127 16.10 12.89 -3.83
C ARG A 127 15.72 14.00 -4.81
N ALA A 128 14.42 14.18 -5.06
CA ALA A 128 13.92 15.24 -5.94
C ALA A 128 14.38 16.63 -5.46
N THR A 129 14.27 16.87 -4.14
CA THR A 129 14.73 18.12 -3.51
C THR A 129 16.24 18.30 -3.65
N GLY A 130 17.03 17.24 -3.41
CA GLY A 130 18.48 17.27 -3.54
C GLY A 130 18.98 17.55 -4.97
N LEU A 131 18.31 16.96 -5.98
CA LEU A 131 18.60 17.22 -7.39
C LEU A 131 18.26 18.66 -7.78
N GLY A 132 17.11 19.19 -7.31
CA GLY A 132 16.75 20.59 -7.51
C GLY A 132 17.79 21.56 -6.94
N ALA A 133 18.29 21.30 -5.73
CA ALA A 133 19.33 22.11 -5.12
C ALA A 133 20.67 22.04 -5.88
N ARG A 134 21.01 20.89 -6.47
CA ARG A 134 22.20 20.75 -7.33
C ARG A 134 22.07 21.54 -8.62
N LEU A 135 20.92 21.48 -9.30
CA LEU A 135 20.65 22.26 -10.50
C LEU A 135 20.72 23.76 -10.22
N GLY A 136 20.19 24.22 -9.09
CA GLY A 136 20.31 25.61 -8.64
C GLY A 136 21.76 26.06 -8.51
N ARG A 137 22.59 25.28 -7.80
CA ARG A 137 24.03 25.58 -7.64
C ARG A 137 24.77 25.67 -8.98
N LEU A 138 24.53 24.73 -9.89
CA LEU A 138 25.16 24.75 -11.22
C LEU A 138 24.73 25.96 -12.05
N ALA A 139 23.48 26.41 -11.92
CA ALA A 139 23.00 27.61 -12.58
C ALA A 139 23.68 28.87 -12.04
N ASP A 140 23.86 28.97 -10.72
CA ASP A 140 24.57 30.07 -10.08
C ASP A 140 26.05 30.11 -10.46
N GLU A 141 26.73 28.95 -10.46
CA GLU A 141 28.13 28.82 -10.89
C GLU A 141 28.31 29.26 -12.35
N ARG A 142 27.42 28.80 -13.24
CA ARG A 142 27.43 29.24 -14.65
C ARG A 142 27.26 30.76 -14.77
N ALA A 143 26.34 31.35 -14.00
CA ALA A 143 26.10 32.79 -14.05
C ALA A 143 27.30 33.61 -13.53
N ALA A 144 28.05 33.08 -12.57
CA ALA A 144 29.27 33.69 -12.05
C ALA A 144 30.43 33.64 -13.07
N LEU A 145 30.55 32.56 -13.83
CA LEU A 145 31.62 32.39 -14.84
C LEU A 145 31.40 33.20 -16.13
N LEU A 146 30.18 33.67 -16.38
CA LEU A 146 29.81 34.45 -17.57
C LEU A 146 29.73 35.97 -17.31
N ARG A 147 30.14 36.43 -16.13
CA ARG A 147 30.33 37.86 -15.81
C ARG A 147 31.80 38.22 -15.84
#